data_AF-A0A0P1EC22-F1
#
_entry.id   AF-A0A0P1EC22-F1
#
_cell.length_a   1.000
_cell.length_b   1.000
_cell.length_c   1.000
_cell.angle_alpha   90.00
_cell.angle_beta   90.00
_cell.angle_gamma   90.00
#
_symmetry.space_group_name_H-M   'P 1'
#
loop_
_entity.id
_entity.type
_entity.pdbx_description
1 polymer ?
#
loop_
_entity_poly.entity_id
_entity_poly.type
_entity_poly.pdbx_seq_one_letter_code
_entity_poly.pdbx_strand_id
1 'polypeptide(L)'
;MLGFGGRKKKHKVEWAARLAADELLDQAFSFSTVKTHASKLCLDEKQSPEMLAAQTALWFFRNPGEKFEALLKSQLSARKMVLKWYEEGRLPSMLLTAFESSLHKKYHPNNLGKTNASEQAKEAS
;
A
#
# COMPACT_ATOMS: atom_id res chain seq x y z
N MET A 1 -6.25 -33.29 12.82
CA MET A 1 -5.13 -32.33 13.05
C MET A 1 -5.47 -31.00 12.36
N LEU A 2 -5.98 -30.01 13.10
CA LEU A 2 -6.34 -28.70 12.56
C LEU A 2 -5.85 -27.63 13.55
N GLY A 3 -4.94 -26.73 13.15
CA GLY A 3 -4.56 -25.63 14.05
C GLY A 3 -3.34 -24.76 13.70
N PHE A 4 -2.44 -25.18 12.82
CA PHE A 4 -1.18 -24.45 12.61
C PHE A 4 -1.25 -23.32 11.55
N GLY A 5 -2.12 -23.42 10.54
CA GLY A 5 -2.24 -22.42 9.47
C GLY A 5 -2.80 -21.06 9.94
N GLY A 6 -3.76 -21.08 10.88
CA GLY A 6 -4.42 -19.87 11.36
C GLY A 6 -3.51 -18.92 12.15
N ARG A 7 -2.56 -19.45 12.93
CA ARG A 7 -1.60 -18.63 13.70
C ARG A 7 -0.56 -17.98 12.80
N LYS A 8 -0.01 -18.72 11.82
CA LYS A 8 0.93 -18.18 10.83
C LYS A 8 0.30 -17.07 9.99
N LYS A 9 -0.95 -17.25 9.57
CA LYS A 9 -1.71 -16.22 8.83
C LYS A 9 -1.90 -14.94 9.68
N LYS A 10 -2.32 -15.07 10.94
CA LYS A 10 -2.49 -13.92 11.85
C LYS A 10 -1.19 -13.13 12.04
N HIS A 11 -0.08 -13.81 12.28
CA HIS A 11 1.23 -13.17 12.44
C HIS A 11 1.69 -12.47 11.15
N LYS A 12 1.53 -13.12 10.00
CA LYS A 12 1.84 -12.54 8.68
C LYS A 12 1.05 -11.26 8.42
N VAL A 13 -0.26 -11.29 8.65
CA VAL A 13 -1.14 -10.12 8.50
C VAL A 13 -0.71 -8.99 9.43
N GLU A 14 -0.40 -9.30 10.69
CA GLU A 14 0.03 -8.30 11.66
C GLU A 14 1.35 -7.64 11.26
N TRP A 15 2.34 -8.43 10.83
CA TRP A 15 3.61 -7.89 10.37
C TRP A 15 3.43 -7.05 9.10
N ALA A 16 2.73 -7.58 8.09
CA ALA A 16 2.46 -6.84 6.85
C ALA A 16 1.73 -5.51 7.11
N ALA A 17 0.79 -5.50 8.07
CA ALA A 17 0.09 -4.28 8.45
C ALA A 17 1.00 -3.24 9.12
N ARG A 18 1.98 -3.67 9.93
CA ARG A 18 2.97 -2.78 10.53
C ARG A 18 3.88 -2.19 9.45
N LEU A 19 4.44 -3.05 8.58
CA LEU A 19 5.27 -2.60 7.45
C LEU A 19 4.52 -1.60 6.56
N ALA A 20 3.26 -1.89 6.22
CA ALA A 20 2.47 -0.98 5.42
C ALA A 20 2.18 0.34 6.14
N ALA A 21 1.74 0.29 7.41
CA ALA A 21 1.38 1.49 8.17
C ALA A 21 2.60 2.38 8.46
N ASP A 22 3.68 1.78 8.95
CA ASP A 22 4.85 2.50 9.46
C ASP A 22 5.83 2.86 8.33
N GLU A 23 6.14 1.93 7.41
CA GLU A 23 7.21 2.14 6.42
C GLU A 23 6.71 2.69 5.08
N LEU A 24 5.46 2.42 4.70
CA LEU A 24 4.94 2.81 3.38
C LEU A 24 3.91 3.94 3.44
N LEU A 25 3.06 3.96 4.47
CA LEU A 25 1.97 4.93 4.59
C LEU A 25 2.27 6.08 5.56
N ASP A 26 3.43 6.04 6.23
CA ASP A 26 3.87 7.06 7.21
C ASP A 26 2.77 7.39 8.24
N GLN A 27 2.10 6.34 8.73
CA GLN A 27 1.01 6.39 9.70
C GLN A 27 -0.20 7.27 9.27
N ALA A 28 -0.37 7.54 7.97
CA ALA A 28 -1.53 8.29 7.46
C ALA A 28 -2.89 7.63 7.76
N PHE A 29 -2.89 6.32 7.99
CA PHE A 29 -4.05 5.53 8.37
C PHE A 29 -3.79 4.80 9.68
N SER A 30 -4.85 4.58 10.46
CA SER A 30 -4.75 3.79 11.69
C SER A 30 -4.33 2.36 11.40
N PHE A 31 -3.50 1.80 12.28
CA PHE A 31 -3.06 0.41 12.19
C PHE A 31 -4.24 -0.57 12.07
N SER A 32 -5.35 -0.34 12.78
CA SER A 32 -6.55 -1.18 12.70
C SER A 32 -7.16 -1.20 11.29
N THR A 33 -7.19 -0.05 10.61
CA THR A 33 -7.68 0.08 9.24
C THR A 33 -6.78 -0.67 8.27
N VAL A 34 -5.46 -0.46 8.40
CA VAL A 34 -4.45 -1.13 7.56
C VAL A 34 -4.47 -2.64 7.78
N LYS A 35 -4.54 -3.11 9.03
CA LYS A 35 -4.64 -4.54 9.39
C LYS A 35 -5.89 -5.19 8.85
N THR A 36 -7.02 -4.49 8.92
CA THR A 36 -8.28 -4.97 8.34
C THR A 36 -8.12 -5.19 6.84
N HIS A 37 -7.47 -4.26 6.14
CA HIS A 37 -7.25 -4.42 4.71
C HIS A 37 -6.25 -5.52 4.36
N ALA A 38 -5.12 -5.59 5.07
CA ALA A 38 -4.14 -6.65 4.92
C ALA A 38 -4.76 -8.04 5.16
N SER A 39 -5.69 -8.17 6.12
CA SER A 39 -6.36 -9.44 6.39
C SER A 39 -7.22 -9.93 5.21
N LYS A 40 -7.86 -9.00 4.49
CA LYS A 40 -8.67 -9.28 3.30
C LYS A 40 -7.82 -9.68 2.09
N LEU A 41 -6.63 -9.10 1.98
CA LEU A 41 -5.68 -9.35 0.87
C LEU A 41 -4.78 -10.57 1.11
N CYS A 42 -4.69 -11.05 2.35
CA CYS A 42 -3.82 -12.17 2.68
C CYS A 42 -4.29 -13.46 2.01
N LEU A 43 -3.59 -13.81 0.94
CA LEU A 43 -3.70 -15.10 0.26
C LEU A 43 -2.86 -16.16 1.00
N ASP A 44 -3.02 -17.43 0.61
CA ASP A 44 -2.35 -18.58 1.22
C ASP A 44 -0.81 -18.56 1.12
N GLU A 45 -0.18 -19.58 1.71
CA GLU A 45 1.15 -19.60 2.35
C GLU A 45 2.32 -18.91 1.63
N LYS A 46 2.32 -18.78 0.30
CA LYS A 46 3.45 -18.30 -0.50
C LYS A 46 3.70 -16.78 -0.50
N GLN A 47 2.75 -15.96 -0.05
CA GLN A 47 2.91 -14.50 0.00
C GLN A 47 3.80 -14.09 1.20
N SER A 48 4.87 -13.33 0.98
CA SER A 48 5.68 -12.77 2.07
C SER A 48 4.96 -11.60 2.77
N PRO A 49 5.32 -11.25 4.02
CA PRO A 49 4.82 -10.04 4.68
C PRO A 49 5.05 -8.77 3.86
N GLU A 50 6.22 -8.63 3.23
CA GLU A 50 6.57 -7.48 2.38
C GLU A 50 5.68 -7.40 1.13
N MET A 51 5.41 -8.53 0.47
CA MET A 51 4.47 -8.58 -0.65
C MET A 51 3.06 -8.15 -0.23
N LEU A 52 2.59 -8.64 0.93
CA LEU A 52 1.28 -8.26 1.46
C LEU A 52 1.26 -6.78 1.87
N ALA A 53 2.34 -6.27 2.46
CA ALA A 53 2.47 -4.87 2.86
C ALA A 53 2.43 -3.94 1.64
N ALA A 54 3.23 -4.23 0.60
CA ALA A 54 3.26 -3.46 -0.63
C ALA A 54 1.89 -3.46 -1.34
N GLN A 55 1.21 -4.62 -1.42
CA GLN A 55 -0.14 -4.70 -1.98
C GLN A 55 -1.17 -3.90 -1.15
N THR A 56 -1.06 -3.98 0.18
CA THR A 56 -1.93 -3.24 1.10
C THR A 56 -1.73 -1.74 0.94
N ALA A 57 -0.50 -1.25 1.00
CA ALA A 57 -0.19 0.17 0.83
C ALA A 57 -0.59 0.67 -0.56
N LEU A 58 -0.38 -0.12 -1.61
CA LEU A 58 -0.78 0.23 -2.98
C LEU A 58 -2.29 0.49 -3.09
N TRP A 59 -3.12 -0.28 -2.37
CA TRP A 59 -4.55 -0.04 -2.32
C TRP A 59 -4.88 1.34 -1.74
N PHE A 60 -4.24 1.73 -0.63
CA PHE A 60 -4.42 3.06 -0.02
C PHE A 60 -3.92 4.18 -0.93
N PHE A 61 -2.77 4.01 -1.58
CA PHE A 61 -2.26 4.98 -2.55
C PHE A 61 -3.19 5.17 -3.75
N ARG A 62 -3.92 4.13 -4.17
CA ARG A 62 -4.92 4.20 -5.24
C ARG A 62 -6.24 4.82 -4.79
N ASN A 63 -6.59 4.68 -3.51
CA ASN A 63 -7.83 5.16 -2.92
C ASN A 63 -7.55 6.11 -1.73
N PRO A 64 -6.90 7.26 -1.99
CA PRO A 64 -6.39 8.12 -0.93
C PRO A 64 -7.47 8.82 -0.11
N GLY A 65 -8.64 9.12 -0.70
CA GLY A 65 -9.68 9.93 -0.07
C GLY A 65 -9.12 11.21 0.55
N GLU A 66 -9.55 11.52 1.78
CA GLU A 66 -9.07 12.67 2.56
C GLU A 66 -7.57 12.61 2.93
N LYS A 67 -6.91 11.45 2.78
CA LYS A 67 -5.49 11.28 3.09
C LYS A 67 -4.57 11.57 1.91
N PHE A 68 -5.08 12.13 0.81
CA PHE A 68 -4.29 12.44 -0.38
C PHE A 68 -3.01 13.23 -0.07
N GLU A 69 -3.11 14.32 0.69
CA GLU A 69 -1.96 15.17 1.03
C GLU A 69 -0.91 14.45 1.88
N ALA A 70 -1.34 13.60 2.82
CA ALA A 70 -0.43 12.79 3.62
C ALA A 70 0.31 11.76 2.74
N LEU A 71 -0.43 11.10 1.84
CA LEU A 71 0.12 10.14 0.90
C LEU A 71 1.03 10.78 -0.16
N LEU A 72 0.71 11.99 -0.60
CA LEU A 72 1.56 12.75 -1.52
C LEU A 72 2.95 13.03 -0.93
N LYS A 73 3.04 13.24 0.39
CA LYS A 73 4.31 13.43 1.11
C LYS A 73 5.05 12.11 1.31
N SER A 74 4.35 11.04 1.67
CA SER A 74 4.97 9.75 2.00
C SER A 74 5.34 8.90 0.78
N GLN A 75 4.75 9.16 -0.39
CA GLN A 75 4.93 8.34 -1.59
C GLN A 75 6.41 8.17 -2.02
N LEU A 76 7.27 9.17 -1.84
CA LEU A 76 8.70 9.04 -2.22
C LEU A 76 9.44 8.06 -1.31
N SER A 77 9.16 8.12 -0.01
CA SER A 77 9.71 7.17 0.97
C SER A 77 9.19 5.76 0.69
N ALA A 78 7.90 5.63 0.39
CA ALA A 78 7.29 4.35 0.04
C ALA A 78 7.94 3.72 -1.21
N ARG A 79 8.15 4.51 -2.28
CA ARG A 79 8.85 4.06 -3.50
C ARG A 79 10.26 3.56 -3.19
N LYS A 80 11.05 4.33 -2.44
CA LYS A 80 12.41 3.94 -2.03
C LYS A 80 12.41 2.63 -1.24
N MET A 81 11.47 2.45 -0.32
CA MET A 81 11.38 1.23 0.48
C MET A 81 11.00 0.02 -0.37
N VAL A 82 10.02 0.16 -1.26
CA VAL A 82 9.59 -0.91 -2.17
C VAL A 82 10.71 -1.28 -3.15
N LEU A 83 11.48 -0.31 -3.65
CA LEU A 83 12.68 -0.56 -4.46
C LEU A 83 13.72 -1.35 -3.67
N LYS A 84 14.02 -0.95 -2.43
CA LYS A 84 14.95 -1.66 -1.56
C LYS A 84 14.53 -3.11 -1.32
N TRP A 85 13.26 -3.36 -1.01
CA TRP A 85 12.76 -4.73 -0.82
C TRP A 85 12.84 -5.57 -2.11
N TYR A 86 12.70 -4.94 -3.28
CA TYR A 86 12.92 -5.61 -4.56
C TYR A 86 14.40 -5.97 -4.77
N GLU A 87 15.32 -5.03 -4.53
CA GLU A 87 16.76 -5.26 -4.64
C GLU A 87 17.25 -6.36 -3.70
N GLU A 88 16.61 -6.50 -2.53
CA GLU A 88 16.86 -7.58 -1.56
C GLU A 88 16.15 -8.91 -1.90
N GLY A 89 15.43 -8.99 -3.02
CA GLY A 89 14.72 -10.19 -3.46
C GLY A 89 13.45 -10.54 -2.68
N ARG A 90 12.92 -9.62 -1.86
CA ARG A 90 11.71 -9.82 -1.04
C ARG A 90 10.41 -9.49 -1.78
N LEU A 91 10.51 -8.77 -2.89
CA LEU A 91 9.40 -8.41 -3.76
C LEU A 91 9.65 -8.87 -5.20
N PRO A 92 8.62 -9.38 -5.91
CA PRO A 92 8.72 -9.65 -7.33
C PRO A 92 8.68 -8.34 -8.15
N SER A 93 9.38 -8.33 -9.29
CA SER A 93 9.44 -7.17 -10.21
C SER A 93 8.06 -6.66 -10.64
N MET A 94 7.11 -7.57 -10.89
CA MET A 94 5.73 -7.21 -11.24
C MET A 94 5.07 -6.31 -10.19
N LEU A 95 5.34 -6.55 -8.90
CA LEU A 95 4.75 -5.76 -7.82
C LEU A 95 5.43 -4.40 -7.70
N LEU A 96 6.76 -4.32 -7.87
CA LEU A 96 7.48 -3.05 -7.98
C LEU A 96 6.93 -2.19 -9.12
N THR A 97 6.83 -2.74 -10.33
CA THR A 97 6.32 -2.02 -11.51
C THR A 97 4.89 -1.53 -11.30
N ALA A 98 4.01 -2.38 -10.72
CA ALA A 98 2.64 -1.99 -10.41
C ALA A 98 2.57 -0.87 -9.37
N PHE A 99 3.46 -0.90 -8.38
CA PHE A 99 3.58 0.13 -7.35
C PHE A 99 4.01 1.47 -7.96
N GLU A 100 5.14 1.49 -8.65
CA GLU A 100 5.69 2.68 -9.32
C GLU A 100 4.71 3.30 -10.31
N SER A 101 4.11 2.48 -11.18
CA SER A 101 3.17 2.96 -12.19
C SER A 101 1.92 3.61 -11.55
N SER A 102 1.42 3.03 -10.46
CA SER A 102 0.25 3.57 -9.76
C SER A 102 0.55 4.88 -9.07
N LEU A 103 1.68 4.95 -8.35
CA LEU A 103 2.08 6.17 -7.66
C LEU A 103 2.45 7.26 -8.67
N HIS A 104 3.12 6.94 -9.77
CA HIS A 104 3.43 7.90 -10.82
C HIS A 104 2.14 8.46 -11.42
N LYS A 105 1.19 7.60 -11.77
CA LYS A 105 -0.10 8.04 -12.32
C LYS A 105 -0.84 8.99 -11.37
N LYS A 106 -0.85 8.71 -10.07
CA LYS A 106 -1.64 9.47 -9.08
C LYS A 106 -0.94 10.70 -8.50
N TYR A 107 0.38 10.65 -8.27
CA TYR A 107 1.12 11.66 -7.50
C TYR A 107 2.21 12.39 -8.31
N HIS A 108 2.34 12.13 -9.62
CA HIS A 108 3.29 12.88 -10.44
C HIS A 108 2.85 14.36 -10.57
N PRO A 109 3.76 15.35 -10.46
CA PRO A 109 3.42 16.78 -10.49
C PRO A 109 2.51 17.19 -11.66
N ASN A 110 2.78 16.68 -12.86
CA ASN A 110 1.97 16.95 -14.06
C ASN A 110 0.52 16.44 -14.00
N ASN A 111 0.20 15.56 -13.04
CA ASN A 111 -1.13 14.99 -12.85
C ASN A 111 -1.90 15.66 -11.70
N LEU A 112 -1.22 16.37 -10.79
CA LEU A 112 -1.85 17.04 -9.64
C LEU A 112 -2.85 18.11 -10.09
N GLY A 113 -2.50 18.89 -11.13
CA GLY A 113 -3.40 19.90 -11.70
C GLY A 113 -4.64 19.34 -12.41
N LYS A 114 -4.60 18.08 -12.86
CA LYS A 114 -5.74 17.41 -13.53
C LYS A 114 -6.70 16.75 -12.53
N THR A 115 -6.19 16.36 -11.37
CA THR A 115 -6.97 15.63 -10.36
C THR A 115 -7.97 16.57 -9.67
N ASN A 116 -7.55 17.79 -9.32
CA ASN A 116 -8.40 18.82 -8.73
C ASN A 116 -9.57 19.23 -9.64
N ALA A 117 -9.36 19.29 -10.96
CA ALA A 117 -10.42 19.64 -11.92
C ALA A 117 -11.49 18.54 -12.06
N SER A 118 -11.13 17.28 -11.84
CA SER A 118 -12.05 16.14 -11.97
C SER A 118 -12.87 15.83 -10.71
N GLU A 119 -12.39 16.22 -9.53
CA GLU A 119 -13.13 16.09 -8.26
C GLU A 119 -14.16 17.22 -8.11
N GLN A 120 -13.82 18.45 -8.50
CA GLN A 120 -14.77 19.58 -8.49
C GLN A 120 -15.95 19.40 -9.46
N ALA A 121 -15.74 18.69 -10.59
CA ALA A 121 -16.81 18.41 -11.55
C ALA A 121 -17.86 17.40 -11.03
N LYS A 122 -17.55 16.61 -9.99
CA LYS A 122 -18.48 15.62 -9.42
C LYS A 122 -19.34 16.16 -8.27
N GLU A 123 -18.93 17.26 -7.63
CA GLU A 123 -19.72 17.91 -6.58
C GLU A 123 -20.71 18.96 -7.15
N ALA A 124 -20.55 19.35 -8.41
CA ALA A 124 -21.41 20.31 -9.10
C ALA A 124 -22.48 19.65 -10.01
N SER A 125 -22.69 18.33 -9.91
CA SER A 125 -23.70 17.57 -10.67
C SER A 125 -24.69 16.87 -9.74
#